data_AF-A0A4J1PZ33-F1
#
_entry.id   AF-A0A4J1PZ33-F1
#
_cell.length_a   1.000
_cell.length_b   1.000
_cell.length_c   1.000
_cell.angle_alpha   90.00
_cell.angle_beta   90.00
_cell.angle_gamma   90.00
#
_symmetry.space_group_name_H-M   'P 1'
#
loop_
_entity.id
_entity.type
_entity.pdbx_description
1 polymer ?
#
loop_
_entity_poly.entity_id
_entity_poly.type
_entity_poly.pdbx_seq_one_letter_code
_entity_poly.pdbx_strand_id
1 'polypeptide(L)'
;MKKVKLGEVLSLKKGKKATVLAEQTTLSQRYIQIDDLRNNNNLKFTESLNMTEALPDDILIAWDGANAGTVGYGLSGAVGSTITVLKKNERYKEKIISDYLGVFLESKSQYLRDHSTGATIPHLNKNILLDLQLELLGIEEQENIICILNTIKRLITKRKFQLDELNLLVKSRFNEMFGDPLNNNKKFAVKTGQQCFKFSSGKFLDKHDRVFEGYPAYGGNGIAWKSRKYLIDNPTIIIGRVGAYCGNVRTTHGKVWISDNAIYI
;
A
#
# COMPACT_ATOMS: atom_id res chain seq x y z
N MET A 1 -27.83 4.69 -20.57
CA MET A 1 -27.26 3.40 -20.11
C MET A 1 -28.10 2.85 -18.96
N LYS A 2 -28.32 1.54 -18.90
CA LYS A 2 -29.14 0.89 -17.86
C LYS A 2 -28.31 0.68 -16.60
N LYS A 3 -28.81 1.11 -15.44
CA LYS A 3 -28.21 0.83 -14.13
C LYS A 3 -28.93 -0.32 -13.45
N VAL A 4 -28.18 -1.15 -12.75
CA VAL A 4 -28.70 -2.27 -11.94
C VAL A 4 -28.13 -2.20 -10.53
N LYS A 5 -28.94 -2.53 -9.53
CA LYS A 5 -28.45 -2.63 -8.15
C LYS A 5 -27.63 -3.90 -7.96
N LEU A 6 -26.55 -3.84 -7.17
CA LEU A 6 -25.75 -5.03 -6.87
C LEU A 6 -26.55 -6.13 -6.17
N GLY A 7 -27.58 -5.79 -5.38
CA GLY A 7 -28.51 -6.75 -4.78
C GLY A 7 -29.29 -7.59 -5.80
N GLU A 8 -29.47 -7.09 -7.02
CA GLU A 8 -30.09 -7.85 -8.11
C GLU A 8 -29.08 -8.72 -8.86
N VAL A 9 -27.78 -8.44 -8.72
CA VAL A 9 -26.69 -9.10 -9.46
C VAL A 9 -26.05 -10.21 -8.61
N LEU A 10 -25.94 -9.99 -7.30
CA LEU A 10 -25.07 -10.76 -6.43
C LEU A 10 -25.81 -11.48 -5.31
N SER A 11 -25.32 -12.67 -5.00
CA SER A 11 -25.59 -13.39 -3.75
C SER A 11 -24.33 -13.39 -2.88
N LEU A 12 -24.51 -13.39 -1.56
CA LEU A 12 -23.43 -13.24 -0.60
C LEU A 12 -23.29 -14.52 0.22
N LYS A 13 -22.06 -15.04 0.32
CA LYS A 13 -21.73 -16.20 1.15
C LYS A 13 -20.52 -15.89 2.02
N LYS A 14 -20.72 -15.81 3.34
CA LYS A 14 -19.63 -15.52 4.28
C LYS A 14 -18.64 -16.69 4.35
N GLY A 15 -17.36 -16.36 4.45
CA GLY A 15 -16.30 -17.33 4.71
C GLY A 15 -16.43 -17.97 6.09
N LYS A 16 -15.57 -18.95 6.38
CA LYS A 16 -15.58 -19.70 7.63
C LYS A 16 -14.22 -19.69 8.31
N LYS A 17 -14.23 -19.85 9.63
CA LYS A 17 -12.99 -20.04 10.39
C LYS A 17 -12.49 -21.46 10.13
N ALA A 18 -11.18 -21.61 9.97
CA ALA A 18 -10.54 -22.87 9.65
C ALA A 18 -9.21 -22.99 10.40
N THR A 19 -8.71 -24.21 10.52
CA THR A 19 -7.33 -24.45 10.97
C THR A 19 -6.37 -24.06 9.87
N VAL A 20 -5.41 -23.18 10.18
CA VAL A 20 -4.44 -22.66 9.23
C VAL A 20 -3.20 -23.54 9.22
N LEU A 21 -2.81 -23.99 8.03
CA LEU A 21 -1.57 -24.69 7.76
C LEU A 21 -0.64 -23.75 6.99
N ALA A 22 0.63 -23.69 7.40
CA ALA A 22 1.65 -22.91 6.71
C ALA A 22 2.17 -23.60 5.45
N GLU A 23 2.15 -24.93 5.43
CA GLU A 23 2.63 -25.76 4.32
C GLU A 23 1.48 -26.53 3.68
N GLN A 24 1.61 -26.79 2.39
CA GLN A 24 0.63 -27.54 1.61
C GLN A 24 0.79 -29.04 1.87
N THR A 25 -0.32 -29.70 2.19
CA THR A 25 -0.42 -31.16 2.24
C THR A 25 -1.22 -31.68 1.03
N THR A 26 -1.25 -33.00 0.85
CA THR A 26 -2.02 -33.68 -0.19
C THR A 26 -3.54 -33.51 -0.05
N LEU A 27 -4.03 -33.29 1.17
CA LEU A 27 -5.46 -33.13 1.47
C LEU A 27 -5.86 -31.66 1.64
N SER A 28 -4.88 -30.78 1.80
CA SER A 28 -5.15 -29.36 2.03
C SER A 28 -5.55 -28.63 0.75
N GLN A 29 -6.43 -27.66 0.91
CA GLN A 29 -6.74 -26.67 -0.11
C GLN A 29 -6.25 -25.29 0.33
N ARG A 30 -6.10 -24.39 -0.65
CA ARG A 30 -5.73 -23.00 -0.37
C ARG A 30 -6.75 -22.35 0.57
N TYR A 31 -6.25 -21.67 1.59
CA TYR A 31 -7.03 -20.91 2.55
C TYR A 31 -6.78 -19.41 2.39
N ILE A 32 -7.75 -18.72 1.80
CA ILE A 32 -7.71 -17.29 1.47
C ILE A 32 -8.09 -16.48 2.71
N GLN A 33 -7.18 -15.63 3.16
CA GLN A 33 -7.37 -14.67 4.24
C GLN A 33 -7.33 -13.23 3.72
N ILE A 34 -7.61 -12.27 4.60
CA ILE A 34 -7.72 -10.85 4.23
C ILE A 34 -6.43 -10.29 3.61
N ASP A 35 -5.27 -10.82 3.99
CA ASP A 35 -3.98 -10.41 3.44
C ASP A 35 -3.79 -10.86 1.99
N ASP A 36 -4.34 -12.03 1.61
CA ASP A 36 -4.30 -12.55 0.24
C ASP A 36 -4.98 -11.63 -0.77
N LEU A 37 -5.97 -10.84 -0.34
CA LEU A 37 -6.65 -9.88 -1.21
C LEU A 37 -5.74 -8.72 -1.64
N ARG A 38 -4.64 -8.48 -0.91
CA ARG A 38 -3.67 -7.40 -1.17
C ARG A 38 -2.35 -7.94 -1.68
N ASN A 39 -1.93 -9.08 -1.17
CA ASN A 39 -0.67 -9.71 -1.50
C ASN A 39 -0.83 -11.23 -1.52
N ASN A 40 -0.68 -11.80 -2.72
CA ASN A 40 -0.86 -13.22 -2.97
C ASN A 40 0.45 -14.05 -2.83
N ASN A 41 1.46 -13.54 -2.12
CA ASN A 41 2.78 -14.17 -2.04
C ASN A 41 2.91 -15.21 -0.91
N ASN A 42 2.11 -15.08 0.15
CA ASN A 42 2.21 -15.92 1.35
C ASN A 42 0.99 -16.83 1.44
N LEU A 43 0.98 -17.88 0.63
CA LEU A 43 -0.12 -18.83 0.58
C LEU A 43 -0.26 -19.58 1.90
N LYS A 44 -1.52 -19.75 2.33
CA LYS A 44 -1.91 -20.54 3.49
C LYS A 44 -2.85 -21.64 3.04
N PHE A 45 -2.95 -22.70 3.83
CA PHE A 45 -3.72 -23.89 3.49
C PHE A 45 -4.63 -24.31 4.64
N THR A 46 -5.63 -25.14 4.33
CA THR A 46 -6.50 -25.77 5.32
C THR A 46 -7.02 -27.10 4.83
N GLU A 47 -7.18 -28.04 5.76
CA GLU A 47 -7.90 -29.32 5.56
C GLU A 47 -9.31 -29.28 6.18
N SER A 48 -9.76 -28.10 6.62
CA SER A 48 -11.08 -27.97 7.26
C SER A 48 -12.19 -28.30 6.25
N LEU A 49 -13.17 -29.08 6.70
CA LEU A 49 -14.32 -29.48 5.90
C LEU A 49 -15.42 -28.40 5.89
N ASN A 50 -16.34 -28.50 4.93
CA ASN A 50 -17.51 -27.64 4.80
C ASN A 50 -17.17 -26.15 4.66
N MET A 51 -16.04 -25.81 4.05
CA MET A 51 -15.61 -24.44 3.85
C MET A 51 -16.47 -23.73 2.80
N THR A 52 -16.53 -22.40 2.92
CA THR A 52 -17.03 -21.57 1.81
C THR A 52 -15.89 -21.43 0.83
N GLU A 53 -16.10 -21.85 -0.42
CA GLU A 53 -15.10 -21.79 -1.47
C GLU A 53 -15.39 -20.67 -2.48
N ALA A 54 -14.32 -20.01 -2.88
CA ALA A 54 -14.29 -19.07 -3.97
C ALA A 54 -13.76 -19.74 -5.23
N LEU A 55 -14.36 -19.38 -6.36
CA LEU A 55 -13.88 -19.72 -7.69
C LEU A 55 -13.24 -18.47 -8.33
N PRO A 56 -12.43 -18.62 -9.40
CA PRO A 56 -11.78 -17.48 -10.06
C PRO A 56 -12.76 -16.39 -10.52
N ASP A 57 -13.98 -16.77 -10.88
CA ASP A 57 -15.05 -15.85 -11.31
C ASP A 57 -15.82 -15.18 -10.17
N ASP A 58 -15.61 -15.61 -8.94
CA ASP A 58 -16.23 -15.00 -7.77
C ASP A 58 -15.45 -13.75 -7.35
N ILE A 59 -16.17 -12.79 -6.76
CA ILE A 59 -15.55 -11.61 -6.15
C ILE A 59 -15.46 -11.82 -4.64
N LEU A 60 -14.34 -11.41 -4.05
CA LEU A 60 -14.08 -11.47 -2.63
C LEU A 60 -14.06 -10.06 -2.07
N ILE A 61 -14.69 -9.87 -0.92
CA ILE A 61 -14.63 -8.60 -0.21
C ILE A 61 -14.37 -8.84 1.27
N ALA A 62 -13.41 -8.10 1.83
CA ALA A 62 -13.19 -8.04 3.26
C ALA A 62 -14.42 -7.44 3.95
N TRP A 63 -15.08 -8.26 4.75
CA TRP A 63 -16.32 -7.91 5.43
C TRP A 63 -16.08 -7.26 6.79
N ASP A 64 -15.11 -7.80 7.52
CA ASP A 64 -14.81 -7.43 8.90
C ASP A 64 -13.32 -7.10 9.05
N GLY A 65 -12.98 -6.10 9.87
CA GLY A 65 -11.62 -5.76 10.28
C GLY A 65 -11.13 -4.41 9.77
N ALA A 66 -9.93 -4.01 10.18
CA ALA A 66 -9.33 -2.73 9.81
C ALA A 66 -9.23 -2.49 8.29
N ASN A 67 -9.23 -3.58 7.51
CA ASN A 67 -9.19 -3.54 6.04
C ASN A 67 -10.54 -3.88 5.39
N ALA A 68 -11.67 -3.72 6.09
CA ALA A 68 -13.01 -3.90 5.51
C ALA A 68 -13.15 -3.11 4.19
N GLY A 69 -13.91 -3.64 3.23
CA GLY A 69 -14.07 -3.05 1.89
C GLY A 69 -12.90 -3.29 0.93
N THR A 70 -11.83 -3.99 1.34
CA THR A 70 -10.81 -4.48 0.41
C THR A 70 -11.41 -5.53 -0.51
N VAL A 71 -11.19 -5.41 -1.82
CA VAL A 71 -11.74 -6.30 -2.86
C VAL A 71 -10.62 -7.15 -3.45
N GLY A 72 -10.90 -8.41 -3.73
CA GLY A 72 -10.05 -9.29 -4.52
C GLY A 72 -10.89 -10.14 -5.49
N TYR A 73 -10.28 -10.60 -6.57
CA TYR A 73 -10.93 -11.40 -7.62
C TYR A 73 -9.87 -12.24 -8.35
N GLY A 74 -10.29 -13.26 -9.08
CA GLY A 74 -9.36 -14.21 -9.73
C GLY A 74 -8.68 -15.18 -8.76
N LEU A 75 -9.22 -15.35 -7.55
CA LEU A 75 -8.68 -16.24 -6.52
C LEU A 75 -9.59 -17.47 -6.36
N SER A 76 -8.98 -18.62 -6.06
CA SER A 76 -9.70 -19.88 -5.83
C SER A 76 -9.24 -20.55 -4.55
N GLY A 77 -10.19 -21.10 -3.78
CA GLY A 77 -9.91 -21.83 -2.53
C GLY A 77 -10.92 -21.54 -1.41
N ALA A 78 -10.69 -22.16 -0.26
CA ALA A 78 -11.47 -21.95 0.96
C ALA A 78 -11.28 -20.53 1.51
N VAL A 79 -12.36 -19.90 1.96
CA VAL A 79 -12.37 -18.48 2.33
C VAL A 79 -12.53 -18.30 3.85
N GLY A 80 -11.69 -17.46 4.43
CA GLY A 80 -11.70 -17.11 5.85
C GLY A 80 -12.92 -16.30 6.29
N SER A 81 -13.26 -16.37 7.57
CA SER A 81 -14.48 -15.76 8.15
C SER A 81 -14.59 -14.24 8.01
N THR A 82 -13.49 -13.54 7.80
CA THR A 82 -13.46 -12.08 7.60
C THR A 82 -13.77 -11.66 6.17
N ILE A 83 -13.89 -12.61 5.25
CA ILE A 83 -14.17 -12.36 3.83
C ILE A 83 -15.55 -12.90 3.47
N THR A 84 -16.23 -12.20 2.58
CA THR A 84 -17.47 -12.66 1.96
C THR A 84 -17.26 -12.88 0.47
N VAL A 85 -17.75 -14.00 -0.03
CA VAL A 85 -17.79 -14.32 -1.47
C VAL A 85 -19.06 -13.72 -2.06
N LEU A 86 -18.90 -12.92 -3.11
CA LEU A 86 -19.97 -12.33 -3.90
C LEU A 86 -20.09 -13.14 -5.19
N LYS A 87 -21.18 -13.89 -5.35
CA LYS A 87 -21.43 -14.72 -6.53
C LYS A 87 -22.48 -14.06 -7.42
N LYS A 88 -22.15 -13.89 -8.70
CA LYS A 88 -23.10 -13.45 -9.73
C LYS A 88 -24.21 -14.48 -9.85
N ASN A 89 -25.46 -14.03 -9.93
CA ASN A 89 -26.56 -14.93 -10.25
C ASN A 89 -26.55 -15.33 -11.74
N GLU A 90 -27.27 -16.39 -12.08
CA GLU A 90 -27.31 -16.93 -13.44
C GLU A 90 -27.80 -15.90 -14.48
N ARG A 91 -28.70 -14.98 -14.08
CA ARG A 91 -29.22 -13.92 -14.98
C ARG A 91 -28.15 -12.98 -15.50
N TYR A 92 -27.12 -12.70 -14.70
CA TYR A 92 -26.07 -11.71 -15.01
C TYR A 92 -24.70 -12.34 -15.26
N LYS A 93 -24.56 -13.66 -15.11
CA LYS A 93 -23.31 -14.40 -15.27
C LYS A 93 -22.61 -14.13 -16.60
N GLU A 94 -23.37 -14.15 -17.70
CA GLU A 94 -22.86 -13.90 -19.06
C GLU A 94 -22.94 -12.41 -19.49
N LYS A 95 -23.48 -11.54 -18.63
CA LYS A 95 -23.68 -10.11 -18.92
C LYS A 95 -22.63 -9.21 -18.25
N ILE A 96 -21.95 -9.74 -17.23
CA ILE A 96 -21.02 -8.97 -16.41
C ILE A 96 -19.74 -9.79 -16.24
N ILE A 97 -18.66 -9.26 -16.79
CA ILE A 97 -17.32 -9.83 -16.65
C ILE A 97 -16.88 -9.69 -15.18
N SER A 98 -16.31 -10.76 -14.62
CA SER A 98 -15.87 -10.82 -13.22
C SER A 98 -14.88 -9.68 -12.91
N ASP A 99 -13.87 -9.51 -13.76
CA ASP A 99 -12.87 -8.44 -13.63
C ASP A 99 -13.48 -7.04 -13.67
N TYR A 100 -14.48 -6.80 -14.53
CA TYR A 100 -15.16 -5.51 -14.62
C TYR A 100 -15.89 -5.20 -13.30
N LEU A 101 -16.62 -6.19 -12.77
CA LEU A 101 -17.28 -6.06 -11.47
C LEU A 101 -16.27 -5.86 -10.33
N GLY A 102 -15.14 -6.58 -10.35
CA GLY A 102 -14.05 -6.44 -9.39
C GLY A 102 -13.47 -5.04 -9.37
N VAL A 103 -13.12 -4.50 -10.54
CA VAL A 103 -12.64 -3.13 -10.73
C VAL A 103 -13.68 -2.09 -10.28
N PHE A 104 -14.95 -2.28 -10.61
CA PHE A 104 -16.02 -1.39 -10.14
C PHE A 104 -16.09 -1.36 -8.61
N LEU A 105 -16.04 -2.52 -7.96
CA LEU A 105 -16.06 -2.60 -6.50
C LEU A 105 -14.80 -2.01 -5.86
N GLU A 106 -13.62 -2.22 -6.46
CA GLU A 106 -12.38 -1.56 -6.05
C GLU A 106 -12.53 -0.03 -6.06
N SER A 107 -13.17 0.53 -7.10
CA SER A 107 -13.42 1.97 -7.21
C SER A 107 -14.35 2.51 -6.11
N LYS A 108 -15.17 1.65 -5.49
CA LYS A 108 -16.07 1.99 -4.38
C LYS A 108 -15.53 1.58 -3.01
N SER A 109 -14.34 0.99 -2.95
CA SER A 109 -13.76 0.47 -1.70
C SER A 109 -13.62 1.53 -0.62
N GLN A 110 -13.25 2.77 -0.97
CA GLN A 110 -13.15 3.88 -0.01
C GLN A 110 -14.53 4.29 0.50
N TYR A 111 -15.49 4.49 -0.40
CA TYR A 111 -16.88 4.80 -0.03
C TYR A 111 -17.47 3.74 0.91
N LEU A 112 -17.22 2.46 0.63
CA LEU A 112 -17.64 1.34 1.45
C LEU A 112 -16.99 1.34 2.84
N ARG A 113 -15.72 1.73 2.94
CA ARG A 113 -15.00 1.90 4.21
C ARG A 113 -15.56 3.05 5.03
N ASP A 114 -15.81 4.20 4.40
CA ASP A 114 -16.28 5.42 5.07
C ASP A 114 -17.69 5.23 5.67
N HIS A 115 -18.48 4.30 5.10
CA HIS A 115 -19.81 3.96 5.60
C HIS A 115 -19.87 2.59 6.31
N SER A 116 -18.70 2.08 6.74
CA SER A 116 -18.64 0.90 7.60
C SER A 116 -19.13 1.23 9.02
N THR A 117 -19.67 0.23 9.70
CA THR A 117 -20.18 0.36 11.07
C THR A 117 -19.18 -0.21 12.08
N GLY A 118 -19.15 0.34 13.30
CA GLY A 118 -18.28 -0.14 14.38
C GLY A 118 -17.05 0.74 14.58
N ALA A 119 -16.89 1.29 15.79
CA ALA A 119 -15.83 2.25 16.11
C ALA A 119 -14.43 1.61 16.19
N THR A 120 -14.34 0.38 16.72
CA THR A 120 -13.05 -0.31 16.95
C THR A 120 -12.73 -1.33 15.86
N ILE A 121 -13.75 -2.03 15.35
CA ILE A 121 -13.62 -3.01 14.26
C ILE A 121 -14.63 -2.60 13.18
N PRO A 122 -14.15 -2.05 12.04
CA PRO A 122 -15.00 -1.74 10.91
C PRO A 122 -15.69 -3.00 10.37
N HIS A 123 -17.01 -2.87 10.14
CA HIS A 123 -17.86 -3.89 9.55
C HIS A 123 -18.58 -3.34 8.34
N LEU A 124 -18.52 -4.06 7.22
CA LEU A 124 -19.15 -3.62 5.99
C LEU A 124 -20.68 -3.66 6.09
N ASN A 125 -21.34 -2.56 5.73
CA ASN A 125 -22.79 -2.50 5.70
C ASN A 125 -23.34 -3.20 4.45
N LYS A 126 -24.06 -4.30 4.66
CA LYS A 126 -24.68 -5.10 3.59
C LYS A 126 -25.59 -4.26 2.69
N ASN A 127 -26.43 -3.42 3.27
CA ASN A 127 -27.43 -2.67 2.50
C ASN A 127 -26.75 -1.66 1.57
N ILE A 128 -25.72 -0.99 2.07
CA ILE A 128 -24.92 -0.04 1.26
C ILE A 128 -24.26 -0.74 0.08
N LEU A 129 -23.65 -1.92 0.30
CA LEU A 129 -23.08 -2.70 -0.79
C LEU A 129 -24.13 -3.09 -1.83
N LEU A 130 -25.28 -3.60 -1.39
CA LEU A 130 -26.33 -4.09 -2.30
C LEU A 130 -27.07 -2.96 -3.04
N ASP A 131 -27.10 -1.75 -2.48
CA ASP A 131 -27.71 -0.57 -3.11
C ASP A 131 -26.80 0.13 -4.12
N LEU A 132 -25.51 -0.22 -4.18
CA LEU A 132 -24.62 0.32 -5.21
C LEU A 132 -25.18 0.05 -6.61
N GLN A 133 -25.14 1.09 -7.44
CA GLN A 133 -25.60 1.03 -8.83
C GLN A 133 -24.42 0.75 -9.75
N LEU A 134 -24.49 -0.36 -10.46
CA LEU A 134 -23.56 -0.73 -11.54
C LEU A 134 -24.16 -0.33 -12.89
N GLU A 135 -23.35 0.28 -13.74
CA GLU A 135 -23.71 0.52 -15.13
C GLU A 135 -23.55 -0.76 -15.94
N LEU A 136 -24.64 -1.23 -16.55
CA LEU A 136 -24.63 -2.46 -17.35
C LEU A 136 -24.19 -2.13 -18.78
N LEU A 137 -22.88 -2.08 -18.98
CA LEU A 137 -22.21 -1.85 -20.26
C LEU A 137 -22.23 -3.09 -21.14
N GLY A 138 -22.01 -2.92 -22.45
CA GLY A 138 -21.80 -4.06 -23.36
C GLY A 138 -20.55 -4.85 -22.99
N ILE A 139 -20.49 -6.14 -23.34
CA ILE A 139 -19.32 -7.00 -23.04
C ILE A 139 -18.04 -6.41 -23.62
N GLU A 140 -18.08 -5.96 -24.87
CA GLU A 140 -16.94 -5.32 -25.55
C GLU A 140 -16.46 -4.04 -24.83
N GLU A 141 -17.39 -3.22 -24.34
CA GLU A 141 -17.05 -2.02 -23.57
C GLU A 141 -16.40 -2.38 -22.22
N GLN A 142 -16.92 -3.41 -21.54
CA GLN A 142 -16.34 -3.93 -20.30
C GLN A 142 -14.91 -4.43 -20.53
N GLU A 143 -14.69 -5.22 -21.59
CA GLU A 143 -13.36 -5.73 -21.97
C GLU A 143 -12.38 -4.60 -22.26
N ASN A 144 -12.82 -3.57 -22.99
CA ASN A 144 -11.97 -2.42 -23.29
C ASN A 144 -11.54 -1.68 -22.01
N ILE A 145 -12.48 -1.43 -21.09
CA ILE A 145 -12.19 -0.80 -19.79
C ILE A 145 -11.19 -1.65 -19.00
N ILE A 146 -11.42 -2.97 -18.90
CA ILE A 146 -10.51 -3.89 -18.20
C ILE A 146 -9.12 -3.84 -18.83
N CYS A 147 -9.03 -3.87 -20.16
CA CYS A 147 -7.76 -3.87 -20.89
C CYS A 147 -6.93 -2.60 -20.62
N ILE A 148 -7.57 -1.43 -20.66
CA ILE A 148 -6.94 -0.15 -20.33
C ILE A 148 -6.42 -0.16 -18.89
N LEU A 149 -7.26 -0.55 -17.93
CA LEU A 149 -6.90 -0.52 -16.52
C LEU A 149 -5.82 -1.55 -16.16
N ASN A 150 -5.88 -2.75 -16.72
CA ASN A 150 -4.84 -3.77 -16.56
C ASN A 150 -3.51 -3.32 -17.16
N THR A 151 -3.54 -2.60 -18.29
CA THR A 151 -2.34 -1.99 -18.88
C THR A 151 -1.70 -0.96 -17.93
N ILE A 152 -2.51 -0.09 -17.34
CA ILE A 152 -2.05 0.90 -16.35
C ILE A 152 -1.50 0.21 -15.10
N LYS A 153 -2.23 -0.75 -14.52
CA LYS A 153 -1.78 -1.53 -13.35
C LYS A 153 -0.43 -2.20 -13.62
N ARG A 154 -0.27 -2.86 -14.77
CA ARG A 154 0.98 -3.49 -15.20
C ARG A 154 2.13 -2.49 -15.34
N LEU A 155 1.88 -1.31 -15.89
CA LEU A 155 2.90 -0.26 -16.03
C LEU A 155 3.37 0.24 -14.65
N ILE A 156 2.45 0.48 -13.71
CA ILE A 156 2.78 0.87 -12.34
C ILE A 156 3.66 -0.19 -11.67
N THR A 157 3.29 -1.46 -11.77
CA THR A 157 4.07 -2.56 -11.19
C THR A 157 5.47 -2.63 -11.78
N LYS A 158 5.62 -2.51 -13.12
CA LYS A 158 6.93 -2.47 -13.78
C LYS A 158 7.78 -1.31 -13.29
N ARG A 159 7.20 -0.13 -13.07
CA ARG A 159 7.94 1.04 -12.55
C ARG A 159 8.37 0.87 -11.10
N LYS A 160 7.55 0.24 -10.26
CA LYS A 160 7.93 -0.10 -8.88
C LYS A 160 9.11 -1.08 -8.85
N PHE A 161 9.03 -2.16 -9.63
CA PHE A 161 10.14 -3.12 -9.75
C PHE A 161 11.42 -2.45 -10.26
N GLN A 162 11.30 -1.61 -11.29
CA GLN A 162 12.43 -0.84 -11.80
C GLN A 162 13.05 0.08 -10.74
N LEU A 163 12.24 0.72 -9.88
CA LEU A 163 12.73 1.56 -8.79
C LEU A 163 13.54 0.74 -7.77
N ASP A 164 13.07 -0.46 -7.44
CA ASP A 164 13.76 -1.37 -6.51
C ASP A 164 15.11 -1.83 -7.08
N GLU A 165 15.16 -2.22 -8.35
CA GLU A 165 16.41 -2.59 -9.04
C GLU A 165 17.40 -1.41 -9.12
N LEU A 166 16.91 -0.19 -9.40
CA LEU A 166 17.75 1.00 -9.41
C LEU A 166 18.33 1.30 -8.01
N ASN A 167 17.55 1.09 -6.95
CA ASN A 167 18.06 1.23 -5.58
C ASN A 167 19.16 0.21 -5.26
N LEU A 168 19.03 -1.03 -5.75
CA LEU A 168 20.08 -2.05 -5.63
C LEU A 168 21.32 -1.66 -6.44
N LEU A 169 21.14 -1.14 -7.66
CA LEU A 169 22.24 -0.68 -8.50
C LEU A 169 23.02 0.46 -7.83
N VAL A 170 22.36 1.43 -7.20
CA VAL A 170 23.02 2.50 -6.43
C VAL A 170 23.92 1.91 -5.34
N LYS A 171 23.41 0.93 -4.56
CA LYS A 171 24.19 0.25 -3.53
C LYS A 171 25.38 -0.52 -4.11
N SER A 172 25.17 -1.22 -5.22
CA SER A 172 26.21 -1.98 -5.92
C SER A 172 27.32 -1.08 -6.45
N ARG A 173 26.97 0.02 -7.13
CA ARG A 173 27.93 1.02 -7.61
C ARG A 173 28.70 1.67 -6.46
N PHE A 174 28.04 1.97 -5.34
CA PHE A 174 28.74 2.47 -4.16
C PHE A 174 29.80 1.47 -3.67
N ASN A 175 29.45 0.18 -3.56
CA ASN A 175 30.40 -0.87 -3.15
C ASN A 175 31.53 -1.08 -4.18
N GLU A 176 31.25 -0.95 -5.48
CA GLU A 176 32.28 -1.00 -6.52
C GLU A 176 33.29 0.16 -6.39
N MET A 177 32.77 1.37 -6.20
CA MET A 177 33.56 2.60 -6.10
C MET A 177 34.35 2.70 -4.79
N PHE A 178 33.72 2.35 -3.66
CA PHE A 178 34.26 2.60 -2.32
C PHE A 178 34.62 1.34 -1.53
N GLY A 179 34.25 0.16 -2.02
CA GLY A 179 34.40 -1.08 -1.30
C GLY A 179 33.37 -1.27 -0.19
N ASP A 180 33.60 -2.28 0.64
CA ASP A 180 32.79 -2.53 1.83
C ASP A 180 33.18 -1.51 2.92
N PRO A 181 32.27 -0.61 3.32
CA PRO A 181 32.59 0.45 4.29
C PRO A 181 32.91 -0.08 5.69
N LEU A 182 32.50 -1.30 6.04
CA LEU A 182 32.80 -1.89 7.35
C LEU A 182 34.22 -2.46 7.42
N ASN A 183 34.64 -3.11 6.33
CA ASN A 183 35.93 -3.77 6.27
C ASN A 183 37.03 -2.92 5.61
N ASN A 184 36.65 -1.81 4.95
CA ASN A 184 37.53 -0.93 4.18
C ASN A 184 38.50 -1.73 3.28
N ASN A 185 37.96 -2.69 2.53
CA ASN A 185 38.75 -3.60 1.69
C ASN A 185 39.59 -2.89 0.61
N LYS A 186 39.18 -1.68 0.20
CA LYS A 186 39.93 -0.80 -0.70
C LYS A 186 41.08 -0.04 -0.02
N LYS A 187 41.20 -0.16 1.31
CA LYS A 187 42.24 0.47 2.15
C LYS A 187 42.33 1.98 1.96
N PHE A 188 41.18 2.64 1.81
CA PHE A 188 41.14 4.09 1.73
C PHE A 188 41.55 4.73 3.06
N ALA A 189 42.12 5.93 2.98
CA ALA A 189 42.50 6.69 4.16
C ALA A 189 41.26 6.95 5.03
N VAL A 190 41.35 6.58 6.30
CA VAL A 190 40.25 6.70 7.25
C VAL A 190 40.45 7.95 8.11
N LYS A 191 39.39 8.75 8.24
CA LYS A 191 39.31 9.89 9.15
C LYS A 191 38.03 9.81 9.96
N THR A 192 38.04 10.35 11.17
CA THR A 192 36.82 10.46 11.99
C THR A 192 35.91 11.54 11.44
N GLY A 193 34.60 11.44 11.71
CA GLY A 193 33.65 12.46 11.29
C GLY A 193 34.02 13.86 11.78
N GLN A 194 34.56 13.99 13.00
CA GLN A 194 35.01 15.27 13.57
C GLN A 194 36.19 15.89 12.79
N GLN A 195 37.04 15.07 12.18
CA GLN A 195 38.14 15.56 11.33
C GLN A 195 37.64 16.06 9.97
N CYS A 196 36.48 15.60 9.51
CA CYS A 196 35.92 15.92 8.21
C CYS A 196 34.86 17.02 8.26
N PHE A 197 34.13 17.13 9.37
CA PHE A 197 32.89 17.91 9.45
C PHE A 197 32.79 18.74 10.72
N LYS A 198 32.17 19.91 10.60
CA LYS A 198 31.76 20.73 11.74
C LYS A 198 30.28 20.48 12.04
N PHE A 199 30.02 19.72 13.09
CA PHE A 199 28.67 19.44 13.54
C PHE A 199 28.06 20.64 14.23
N SER A 200 26.86 21.02 13.78
CA SER A 200 26.06 22.09 14.37
C SER A 200 24.64 21.59 14.64
N SER A 201 24.03 22.05 15.73
CA SER A 201 22.63 21.72 16.02
C SER A 201 21.71 22.73 15.36
N GLY A 202 20.56 22.25 14.85
CA GLY A 202 19.49 23.13 14.43
C GLY A 202 18.89 23.92 15.60
N LYS A 203 17.97 24.83 15.28
CA LYS A 203 17.35 25.74 16.26
C LYS A 203 15.85 25.52 16.34
N PHE A 204 15.29 25.63 17.55
CA PHE A 204 13.85 25.57 17.76
C PHE A 204 13.11 26.51 16.81
N LEU A 205 12.12 26.00 16.09
CA LEU A 205 11.28 26.79 15.19
C LEU A 205 9.95 27.14 15.88
N ASP A 206 9.78 28.41 16.21
CA ASP A 206 8.56 28.92 16.83
C ASP A 206 7.34 28.69 15.93
N LYS A 207 6.17 28.48 16.54
CA LYS A 207 4.91 28.27 15.80
C LYS A 207 4.53 29.49 14.95
N HIS A 208 4.82 30.71 15.40
CA HIS A 208 4.52 31.94 14.67
C HIS A 208 5.39 32.12 13.41
N ASP A 209 6.59 31.52 13.39
CA ASP A 209 7.48 31.54 12.23
C ASP A 209 7.14 30.43 11.21
N ARG A 210 6.28 29.48 11.58
CA ARG A 210 5.77 28.43 10.67
C ARG A 210 4.69 29.03 9.77
N VAL A 211 4.89 28.87 8.48
CA VAL A 211 4.05 29.47 7.43
C VAL A 211 3.62 28.41 6.44
N PHE A 212 2.59 28.72 5.63
CA PHE A 212 2.17 27.85 4.53
C PHE A 212 3.18 27.89 3.38
N GLU A 213 3.65 29.09 3.03
CA GLU A 213 4.66 29.33 2.00
C GLU A 213 5.91 29.99 2.60
N GLY A 214 7.09 29.45 2.25
CA GLY A 214 8.37 29.93 2.75
C GLY A 214 9.51 28.94 2.52
N TYR A 215 10.61 29.14 3.25
CA TYR A 215 11.79 28.29 3.20
C TYR A 215 11.49 26.92 3.80
N PRO A 216 12.00 25.81 3.23
CA PRO A 216 11.80 24.49 3.81
C PRO A 216 12.44 24.41 5.21
N ALA A 217 11.66 23.91 6.18
CA ALA A 217 12.11 23.68 7.54
C ALA A 217 12.25 22.18 7.79
N TYR A 218 13.49 21.74 7.99
CA TYR A 218 13.85 20.35 8.22
C TYR A 218 13.76 19.97 9.71
N GLY A 219 13.16 18.83 10.00
CA GLY A 219 13.22 18.12 11.27
C GLY A 219 13.94 16.79 11.15
N GLY A 220 13.71 15.90 12.12
CA GLY A 220 14.38 14.60 12.18
C GLY A 220 14.09 13.67 10.99
N ASN A 221 13.02 13.91 10.22
CA ASN A 221 12.59 13.06 9.10
C ASN A 221 12.45 13.81 7.76
N GLY A 222 13.22 14.87 7.55
CA GLY A 222 13.10 15.72 6.35
C GLY A 222 12.25 16.96 6.60
N ILE A 223 11.62 17.49 5.56
CA ILE A 223 10.83 18.74 5.65
C ILE A 223 9.58 18.50 6.50
N ALA A 224 9.52 19.19 7.63
CA ALA A 224 8.39 19.12 8.56
C ALA A 224 7.46 20.34 8.43
N TRP A 225 8.02 21.50 8.09
CA TRP A 225 7.27 22.76 7.94
C TRP A 225 7.85 23.63 6.83
N LYS A 226 7.19 24.74 6.55
CA LYS A 226 7.83 25.91 5.94
C LYS A 226 8.04 26.99 7.00
N SER A 227 9.09 27.77 6.83
CA SER A 227 9.51 28.84 7.74
C SER A 227 9.66 30.15 7.00
N ARG A 228 9.25 31.25 7.64
CA ARG A 228 9.52 32.61 7.15
C ARG A 228 11.02 32.94 7.18
N LYS A 229 11.76 32.32 8.11
CA LYS A 229 13.20 32.50 8.33
C LYS A 229 13.99 31.31 7.80
N TYR A 230 15.25 31.53 7.49
CA TYR A 230 16.22 30.46 7.22
C TYR A 230 17.36 30.53 8.24
N LEU A 231 17.99 29.38 8.46
CA LEU A 231 19.17 29.23 9.33
C LEU A 231 20.45 29.14 8.50
N ILE A 232 20.36 28.49 7.33
CA ILE A 232 21.50 28.16 6.45
C ILE A 232 21.14 28.53 5.01
N ASP A 233 22.13 28.96 4.23
CA ASP A 233 21.99 29.34 2.81
C ASP A 233 23.19 28.88 1.97
N ASN A 234 23.49 27.58 2.06
CA ASN A 234 24.55 26.93 1.28
C ASN A 234 24.27 25.43 1.22
N PRO A 235 24.93 24.67 0.31
CA PRO A 235 24.83 23.22 0.29
C PRO A 235 25.18 22.65 1.66
N THR A 236 24.30 21.82 2.22
CA THR A 236 24.40 21.34 3.61
C THR A 236 23.85 19.93 3.72
N ILE A 237 24.48 19.10 4.55
CA ILE A 237 23.98 17.78 4.91
C ILE A 237 23.26 17.89 6.25
N ILE A 238 22.06 17.33 6.33
CA ILE A 238 21.20 17.35 7.52
C ILE A 238 21.03 15.91 7.99
N ILE A 239 21.18 15.69 9.28
CA ILE A 239 21.05 14.37 9.91
C ILE A 239 20.03 14.47 11.04
N GLY A 240 18.98 13.64 11.00
CA GLY A 240 18.00 13.55 12.07
C GLY A 240 18.66 13.04 13.36
N ARG A 241 18.47 13.74 14.48
CA ARG A 241 19.21 13.46 15.73
C ARG A 241 18.38 12.80 16.83
N VAL A 242 17.05 12.82 16.73
CA VAL A 242 16.11 12.27 17.71
C VAL A 242 14.90 11.58 17.05
N GLY A 243 14.26 10.67 17.79
CA GLY A 243 13.02 9.99 17.40
C GLY A 243 13.23 8.73 16.53
N ALA A 244 12.14 8.15 16.06
CA ALA A 244 12.12 6.90 15.27
C ALA A 244 12.90 6.97 13.94
N TYR A 245 13.24 8.19 13.49
CA TYR A 245 13.95 8.46 12.25
C TYR A 245 15.37 9.01 12.48
N CYS A 246 15.93 8.80 13.67
CA CYS A 246 17.31 9.17 13.99
C CYS A 246 18.29 8.54 12.97
N GLY A 247 19.27 9.32 12.52
CA GLY A 247 20.26 8.91 11.51
C GLY A 247 19.84 9.15 10.05
N ASN A 248 18.61 9.60 9.78
CA ASN A 248 18.20 9.92 8.42
C ASN A 248 18.99 11.11 7.86
N VAL A 249 19.63 10.90 6.71
CA VAL A 249 20.47 11.89 6.03
C VAL A 249 19.72 12.54 4.87
N ARG A 250 19.81 13.86 4.77
CA ARG A 250 19.28 14.67 3.65
C ARG A 250 20.36 15.62 3.18
N THR A 251 20.41 15.87 1.88
CA THR A 251 21.15 17.00 1.31
C THR A 251 20.17 18.12 0.96
N THR A 252 20.62 19.36 1.08
CA THR A 252 19.83 20.51 0.66
C THR A 252 20.72 21.59 0.06
N HIS A 253 20.10 22.46 -0.73
CA HIS A 253 20.75 23.56 -1.42
C HIS A 253 19.93 24.84 -1.20
N GLY A 254 20.63 25.94 -0.89
CA GLY A 254 20.01 27.25 -0.65
C GLY A 254 19.40 27.42 0.73
N LYS A 255 18.50 28.41 0.86
CA LYS A 255 17.90 28.86 2.12
C LYS A 255 17.01 27.82 2.78
N VAL A 256 17.42 27.32 3.95
CA VAL A 256 16.67 26.33 4.74
C VAL A 256 16.66 26.68 6.22
N TRP A 257 15.59 26.29 6.92
CA TRP A 257 15.59 26.19 8.38
C TRP A 257 15.89 24.76 8.82
N ILE A 258 16.68 24.59 9.88
CA ILE A 258 16.99 23.28 10.47
C ILE A 258 16.56 23.34 11.92
N SER A 259 15.59 22.51 12.29
CA SER A 259 15.06 22.48 13.66
C SER A 259 16.03 21.78 14.63
N ASP A 260 15.82 22.03 15.91
CA ASP A 260 16.50 21.40 17.05
C ASP A 260 16.39 19.86 17.11
N ASN A 261 15.56 19.26 16.24
CA ASN A 261 15.46 17.81 16.06
C ASN A 261 16.48 17.23 15.05
N ALA A 262 17.29 18.07 14.43
CA ALA A 262 18.32 17.67 13.47
C ALA A 262 19.66 18.36 13.76
N ILE A 263 20.74 17.73 13.31
CA ILE A 263 22.07 18.33 13.21
C ILE A 263 22.39 18.58 11.74
N TYR A 264 23.35 19.45 11.48
CA TYR A 264 23.86 19.72 10.14
C TYR A 264 25.37 19.84 10.12
N ILE A 265 25.94 19.52 8.96
CA ILE A 265 27.37 19.54 8.65
C ILE A 265 27.65 20.19 7.30
#